data_AF-A0ABD3M5R9-F1
#
_entry.id   AF-A0ABD3M5R9-F1
#
_cell.length_a   1.000
_cell.length_b   1.000
_cell.length_c   1.000
_cell.angle_alpha   90.00
_cell.angle_beta   90.00
_cell.angle_gamma   90.00
#
_symmetry.space_group_name_H-M   'P 1'
#
loop_
_entity.id
_entity.type
_entity.pdbx_description
1 polymer ?
#
loop_
_entity_poly.entity_id
_entity_poly.type
_entity_poly.pdbx_seq_one_letter_code
_entity_poly.pdbx_strand_id
1 'polypeptide(L)'
;MTLTKIIAVALVASASAFVPAHNARMPTKLNFEYGEYDEKLFDNNAKKDLYNKWDPNSPRSTRNFNPFETYKGNSCDASGIYPGEPRYKDPIRGDVSFAIMMAEKAEAEERAANPKAGDVPGCPGCKN
;
A
#
# COMPACT_ATOMS: atom_id res chain seq x y z
N MET A 1 -41.85 71.55 -24.51
CA MET A 1 -41.23 70.77 -23.42
C MET A 1 -42.04 69.50 -23.22
N THR A 2 -41.63 68.38 -23.81
CA THR A 2 -42.27 67.07 -23.65
C THR A 2 -41.26 66.13 -22.99
N LEU A 3 -41.40 65.92 -21.68
CA LEU A 3 -40.54 65.02 -20.91
C LEU A 3 -41.24 63.66 -20.80
N THR A 4 -40.94 62.80 -21.77
CA THR A 4 -41.51 61.47 -21.92
C THR A 4 -40.64 60.46 -21.16
N LYS A 5 -41.23 59.85 -20.12
CA LYS A 5 -40.98 58.48 -19.62
C LYS A 5 -39.55 58.13 -19.18
N ILE A 6 -39.30 58.30 -17.88
CA ILE A 6 -38.41 57.42 -17.12
C ILE A 6 -39.19 56.14 -16.80
N ILE A 7 -38.47 55.03 -16.63
CA ILE A 7 -38.86 53.71 -16.06
C ILE A 7 -38.86 52.59 -17.11
N ALA A 8 -37.76 51.83 -17.16
CA ALA A 8 -37.73 50.37 -17.02
C ALA A 8 -36.32 49.83 -17.31
N VAL A 9 -35.41 49.90 -16.33
CA VAL A 9 -34.22 49.04 -16.29
C VAL A 9 -34.24 48.34 -14.94
N ALA A 10 -34.97 47.24 -14.86
CA ALA A 10 -34.94 46.33 -13.71
C ALA A 10 -35.45 44.95 -14.15
N LEU A 11 -34.67 44.24 -14.96
CA LEU A 11 -34.94 42.82 -15.23
C LEU A 11 -33.64 42.08 -15.56
N VAL A 12 -32.66 42.17 -14.67
CA VAL A 12 -31.56 41.20 -14.61
C VAL A 12 -31.24 40.94 -13.14
N ALA A 13 -32.05 40.13 -12.49
CA ALA A 13 -31.67 39.50 -11.24
C ALA A 13 -32.45 38.19 -11.09
N SER A 14 -31.76 37.19 -10.55
CA SER A 14 -32.22 35.85 -10.16
C SER A 14 -32.56 34.84 -11.27
N ALA A 15 -31.52 34.21 -11.82
CA ALA A 15 -31.62 32.82 -12.30
C ALA A 15 -30.30 32.09 -12.06
N SER A 16 -29.93 31.87 -10.79
CA SER A 16 -28.75 31.06 -10.44
C SER A 16 -28.97 30.18 -9.21
N ALA A 17 -30.23 29.85 -8.87
CA ALA A 17 -30.57 29.03 -7.71
C ALA A 17 -30.69 27.52 -8.02
N PHE A 18 -30.52 27.12 -9.28
CA PHE A 18 -30.67 25.73 -9.75
C PHE A 18 -29.52 25.28 -10.65
N VAL A 19 -28.30 25.78 -10.45
CA VAL A 19 -27.14 25.14 -11.06
C VAL A 19 -26.84 23.89 -10.22
N PRO A 20 -26.97 22.66 -10.75
CA PRO A 20 -26.56 21.47 -10.01
C PRO A 20 -25.07 21.65 -9.68
N ALA A 21 -24.76 21.70 -8.39
CA ALA A 21 -23.38 21.65 -7.93
C ALA A 21 -22.80 20.33 -8.47
N HIS A 22 -22.05 20.43 -9.56
CA HIS A 22 -21.26 19.32 -10.05
C HIS A 22 -20.17 19.09 -9.02
N ASN A 23 -20.46 18.25 -8.03
CA ASN A 23 -19.43 17.55 -7.27
C ASN A 23 -18.74 16.61 -8.25
N ALA A 24 -17.85 17.17 -9.08
CA ALA A 24 -16.92 16.41 -9.88
C ALA A 24 -16.04 15.65 -8.91
N ARG A 25 -16.41 14.41 -8.61
CA ARG A 25 -15.51 13.46 -7.95
C ARG A 25 -14.36 13.25 -8.93
N MET A 26 -13.27 13.99 -8.72
CA MET A 26 -12.04 13.80 -9.47
C MET A 26 -11.59 12.36 -9.25
N PRO A 27 -11.51 11.50 -10.29
CA PRO A 27 -10.95 10.17 -10.12
C PRO A 27 -9.46 10.33 -9.82
N THR A 28 -9.07 10.14 -8.56
CA THR A 28 -7.66 10.03 -8.21
C THR A 28 -7.17 8.66 -8.67
N LYS A 29 -6.51 8.62 -9.83
CA LYS A 29 -5.77 7.43 -10.24
C LYS A 29 -4.55 7.30 -9.31
N LEU A 30 -4.68 6.49 -8.26
CA LEU A 30 -3.53 6.07 -7.46
C LEU A 30 -2.73 5.09 -8.31
N ASN A 31 -1.59 5.52 -8.83
CA ASN A 31 -0.65 4.62 -9.48
C ASN A 31 -0.07 3.70 -8.40
N PHE A 32 -0.48 2.44 -8.42
CA PHE A 32 0.03 1.42 -7.52
C PHE A 32 1.31 0.82 -8.13
N GLU A 33 2.37 0.72 -7.34
CA GLU A 33 3.64 0.11 -7.73
C GLU A 33 3.82 -1.19 -6.96
N TYR A 34 4.06 -2.28 -7.69
CA TYR A 34 4.37 -3.58 -7.10
C TYR A 34 5.79 -3.62 -6.52
N GLY A 35 6.03 -4.59 -5.64
CA GLY A 35 7.34 -4.78 -5.00
C GLY A 35 8.43 -5.21 -5.97
N GLU A 36 9.67 -5.13 -5.52
CA GLU A 36 10.89 -5.39 -6.32
C GLU A 36 10.99 -6.81 -6.88
N TYR A 37 10.39 -7.77 -6.18
CA TYR A 37 10.33 -9.18 -6.57
C TYR A 37 8.96 -9.60 -7.14
N ASP A 38 8.10 -8.65 -7.51
CA ASP A 38 6.89 -8.98 -8.25
C ASP A 38 7.24 -9.68 -9.57
N GLU A 39 6.51 -10.75 -9.89
CA GLU A 39 6.74 -11.60 -11.06
C GLU A 39 8.15 -12.23 -11.14
N LYS A 40 8.90 -12.23 -10.04
CA LYS A 40 10.22 -12.87 -9.90
C LYS A 40 10.17 -13.99 -8.86
N LEU A 41 11.23 -14.79 -8.84
CA LEU A 41 11.44 -15.79 -7.81
C LEU A 41 11.52 -15.13 -6.43
N PHE A 42 10.62 -15.51 -5.53
CA PHE A 42 10.54 -15.02 -4.16
C PHE A 42 10.96 -16.12 -3.18
N ASP A 43 12.23 -16.50 -3.28
CA ASP A 43 12.89 -17.48 -2.41
C ASP A 43 13.39 -16.84 -1.12
N ASN A 44 14.02 -17.64 -0.25
CA ASN A 44 14.54 -17.14 1.01
C ASN A 44 15.65 -16.09 0.83
N ASN A 45 16.41 -16.13 -0.26
CA ASN A 45 17.43 -15.11 -0.55
C ASN A 45 16.78 -13.76 -0.88
N ALA A 46 15.72 -13.74 -1.69
CA ALA A 46 14.93 -12.54 -1.97
C ALA A 46 14.32 -11.95 -0.68
N LYS A 47 13.80 -12.81 0.20
CA LYS A 47 13.25 -12.38 1.50
C LYS A 47 14.34 -11.79 2.40
N LYS A 48 15.54 -12.38 2.45
CA LYS A 48 16.66 -11.82 3.20
C LYS A 48 17.09 -10.45 2.68
N ASP A 49 17.15 -10.27 1.35
CA ASP A 49 17.45 -8.97 0.74
C ASP A 49 16.41 -7.91 1.15
N LEU A 50 15.12 -8.24 1.08
CA LEU A 50 14.05 -7.34 1.54
C LEU A 50 14.13 -7.03 3.04
N TYR A 51 14.38 -8.03 3.88
CA TYR A 51 14.51 -7.84 5.32
C TYR A 51 15.70 -6.92 5.68
N ASN A 52 16.80 -7.04 4.94
CA ASN A 52 17.96 -6.16 5.09
C ASN A 52 17.64 -4.71 4.70
N LYS A 53 16.81 -4.51 3.66
CA LYS A 53 16.34 -3.18 3.22
C LYS A 53 15.21 -2.59 4.09
N TRP A 54 14.41 -3.44 4.73
CA TRP A 54 13.25 -3.04 5.52
C TRP A 54 13.62 -2.15 6.71
N ASP A 55 12.99 -0.98 6.83
CA ASP A 55 13.11 -0.11 7.99
C ASP A 55 11.82 -0.22 8.85
N PRO A 56 11.91 -0.79 10.07
CA PRO A 56 10.76 -0.94 10.95
C PRO A 56 10.12 0.39 11.36
N ASN A 57 10.89 1.48 11.37
CA ASN A 57 10.42 2.80 11.81
C ASN A 57 9.73 3.60 10.69
N SER A 58 9.91 3.18 9.44
CA SER A 58 9.27 3.80 8.29
C SER A 58 7.90 3.15 8.01
N PRO A 59 6.90 3.90 7.51
CA PRO A 59 5.59 3.34 7.18
C PRO A 59 5.68 2.16 6.22
N ARG A 60 4.80 1.17 6.41
CA ARG A 60 4.66 0.03 5.50
C ARG A 60 4.31 0.50 4.09
N SER A 61 4.99 -0.05 3.09
CA SER A 61 4.69 0.14 1.68
C SER A 61 5.11 -1.10 0.87
N THR A 62 4.82 -1.11 -0.43
CA THR A 62 5.29 -2.18 -1.34
C THR A 62 6.82 -2.24 -1.46
N ARG A 63 7.52 -1.21 -0.97
CA ARG A 63 9.00 -1.12 -0.93
C ARG A 63 9.57 -1.19 0.49
N ASN A 64 8.74 -1.12 1.52
CA ASN A 64 9.16 -1.19 2.92
C ASN A 64 8.21 -2.09 3.72
N PHE A 65 8.55 -3.36 3.84
CA PHE A 65 7.79 -4.32 4.64
C PHE A 65 8.71 -5.46 5.12
N ASN A 66 8.31 -6.12 6.21
CA ASN A 66 8.99 -7.33 6.68
C ASN A 66 8.44 -8.56 5.93
N PRO A 67 9.25 -9.26 5.11
CA PRO A 67 8.81 -10.44 4.35
C PRO A 67 8.69 -11.72 5.19
N PHE A 68 9.15 -11.69 6.45
CA PHE A 68 9.08 -12.81 7.39
C PHE A 68 7.98 -12.63 8.43
N GLU A 69 7.31 -11.48 8.42
CA GLU A 69 6.13 -11.24 9.24
C GLU A 69 4.97 -12.13 8.79
N THR A 70 4.20 -12.61 9.77
CA THR A 70 2.95 -13.32 9.52
C THR A 70 1.76 -12.51 10.01
N TYR A 71 0.72 -12.41 9.20
CA TYR A 71 -0.55 -11.79 9.58
C TYR A 71 -1.68 -12.80 9.40
N LYS A 72 -2.46 -13.03 10.45
CA LYS A 72 -3.52 -14.06 10.49
C LYS A 72 -3.03 -15.45 10.05
N GLY A 73 -1.79 -15.79 10.39
CA GLY A 73 -1.16 -17.07 10.05
C GLY A 73 -0.60 -17.17 8.62
N ASN A 74 -0.70 -16.13 7.80
CA ASN A 74 -0.21 -16.13 6.42
C ASN A 74 1.02 -15.21 6.26
N SER A 75 1.90 -15.57 5.33
CA SER A 75 2.95 -14.67 4.84
C SER A 75 2.40 -13.73 3.77
N CYS A 76 3.03 -12.57 3.61
CA CYS A 76 2.74 -11.66 2.50
C CYS A 76 3.36 -12.13 1.17
N ASP A 77 2.88 -11.55 0.07
CA ASP A 77 3.49 -11.68 -1.25
C ASP A 77 4.78 -10.85 -1.40
N ALA A 78 5.35 -10.84 -2.62
CA ALA A 78 6.55 -10.09 -2.97
C ALA A 78 6.37 -8.56 -2.96
N SER A 79 5.13 -8.08 -2.74
CA SER A 79 4.77 -6.66 -2.59
C SER A 79 4.33 -6.32 -1.16
N GLY A 80 4.45 -7.25 -0.21
CA GLY A 80 4.05 -7.00 1.18
C GLY A 80 2.53 -7.00 1.39
N ILE A 81 1.76 -7.56 0.46
CA ILE A 81 0.30 -7.67 0.53
C ILE A 81 -0.07 -9.07 1.03
N TYR A 82 -1.06 -9.16 1.91
CA TYR A 82 -1.50 -10.45 2.45
C TYR A 82 -2.63 -11.08 1.64
N PRO A 83 -2.78 -12.42 1.68
CA PRO A 83 -3.90 -13.10 1.04
C PRO A 83 -5.25 -12.50 1.47
N GLY A 84 -6.11 -12.20 0.49
CA GLY A 84 -7.43 -11.58 0.70
C GLY A 84 -7.44 -10.05 0.64
N GLU A 85 -6.27 -9.41 0.57
CA GLU A 85 -6.16 -7.96 0.34
C GLU A 85 -6.20 -7.62 -1.16
N PRO A 86 -6.63 -6.40 -1.52
CA PRO A 86 -6.64 -6.00 -2.92
C PRO A 86 -5.21 -6.01 -3.49
N ARG A 87 -5.07 -6.44 -4.74
CA ARG A 87 -3.80 -6.53 -5.50
C ARG A 87 -2.80 -7.58 -4.98
N TYR A 88 -3.23 -8.49 -4.09
CA TYR A 88 -2.44 -9.66 -3.73
C TYR A 88 -2.13 -10.51 -4.97
N LYS A 89 -0.86 -10.94 -5.10
CA LYS A 89 -0.41 -11.89 -6.12
C LYS A 89 0.31 -13.06 -5.47
N ASP A 90 0.00 -14.28 -5.88
CA ASP A 90 0.76 -15.44 -5.40
C ASP A 90 2.22 -15.37 -5.89
N PRO A 91 3.21 -15.43 -4.97
CA PRO A 91 4.61 -15.33 -5.35
C PRO A 91 5.09 -16.59 -6.07
N ILE A 92 6.02 -16.41 -7.02
CA ILE A 92 6.75 -17.52 -7.64
C ILE A 92 7.68 -18.10 -6.58
N ARG A 93 7.35 -19.28 -6.05
CA ARG A 93 8.10 -19.91 -4.97
C ARG A 93 9.29 -20.69 -5.53
N GLY A 94 10.37 -20.72 -4.76
CA GLY A 94 11.51 -21.61 -5.00
C GLY A 94 11.22 -23.05 -4.65
N ASP A 95 12.22 -23.89 -4.85
CA ASP A 95 12.14 -25.32 -4.52
C ASP A 95 12.09 -25.53 -3.00
N VAL A 96 11.41 -26.60 -2.58
CA VAL A 96 11.21 -26.91 -1.16
C VAL A 96 11.74 -28.32 -0.90
N SER A 97 12.73 -28.43 -0.02
CA SER A 97 13.26 -29.72 0.44
C SER A 97 13.46 -29.70 1.96
N PHE A 98 13.53 -30.88 2.57
CA PHE A 98 13.77 -31.00 4.02
C PHE A 98 15.07 -30.30 4.45
N ALA A 99 16.12 -30.41 3.63
CA ALA A 99 17.38 -29.72 3.89
C ALA A 99 17.21 -28.19 3.88
N ILE A 100 16.44 -27.65 2.94
CA ILE A 100 16.13 -26.22 2.85
C ILE A 100 15.30 -25.78 4.06
N MET A 101 14.28 -26.55 4.46
CA MET A 101 13.46 -26.22 5.63
C MET A 101 14.28 -26.15 6.93
N MET A 102 15.24 -27.07 7.14
CA MET A 102 16.10 -27.05 8.32
C MET A 102 17.05 -25.83 8.33
N ALA A 103 17.54 -25.43 7.16
CA ALA A 103 18.35 -24.22 7.03
C ALA A 103 17.53 -22.95 7.30
N GLU A 104 16.34 -22.83 6.70
CA GLU A 104 15.44 -21.68 6.93
C GLU A 104 14.98 -21.59 8.38
N LYS A 105 14.77 -22.73 9.04
CA LYS A 105 14.45 -22.78 10.48
C LYS A 105 15.58 -22.19 11.32
N ALA A 106 16.84 -22.57 11.06
CA ALA A 106 17.98 -22.03 11.79
C ALA A 106 18.10 -20.51 11.59
N GLU A 107 17.92 -20.03 10.35
CA GLU A 107 17.91 -18.59 10.05
C GLU A 107 16.74 -17.85 10.73
N ALA A 108 15.58 -18.48 10.86
CA ALA A 108 14.43 -17.91 11.57
C ALA A 108 14.68 -17.80 13.08
N GLU A 109 15.32 -18.81 13.69
CA GLU A 109 15.73 -18.78 15.09
C GLU A 109 16.78 -17.69 15.34
N GLU A 110 17.75 -17.53 14.45
CA GLU A 110 18.76 -16.47 14.52
C GLU A 110 18.13 -15.08 14.43
N ARG A 111 17.16 -14.89 13.52
CA ARG A 111 16.43 -13.62 13.36
C ARG A 111 15.56 -13.31 14.58
N ALA A 112 14.92 -14.32 15.17
CA ALA A 112 14.13 -14.16 16.38
C ALA A 112 15.00 -13.80 17.60
N ALA A 113 16.22 -14.34 17.68
CA ALA A 113 17.19 -14.01 18.71
C ALA A 113 17.80 -12.60 18.51
N ASN A 114 17.91 -12.15 17.26
CA ASN A 114 18.51 -10.87 16.88
C ASN A 114 17.57 -10.04 15.98
N PRO A 115 16.42 -9.60 16.50
CA PRO A 115 15.49 -8.79 15.73
C PRO A 115 16.12 -7.45 15.34
N LYS A 116 15.73 -6.93 14.18
CA LYS A 116 16.19 -5.62 13.73
C LYS A 116 15.74 -4.52 14.70
N ALA A 117 16.57 -3.49 14.90
CA ALA A 117 16.21 -2.38 15.78
C ALA A 117 14.90 -1.71 15.32
N GLY A 118 13.89 -1.68 16.20
CA GLY A 118 12.54 -1.17 15.91
C GLY A 118 11.54 -2.23 15.45
N ASP A 119 11.96 -3.49 15.26
CA ASP A 119 11.08 -4.65 15.01
C ASP A 119 10.36 -5.03 16.31
N VAL A 120 9.37 -4.21 16.67
CA VAL A 120 8.49 -4.39 17.82
C VAL A 120 7.05 -4.56 17.35
N PRO A 121 6.19 -5.27 18.09
CA PRO A 121 4.77 -5.34 17.77
C PRO A 121 4.17 -3.94 17.61
N GLY A 122 3.51 -3.69 16.47
CA GLY A 122 2.94 -2.37 16.18
C GLY A 122 3.85 -1.42 15.40
N CYS A 123 5.05 -1.84 14.99
CA CYS A 123 5.99 -0.97 14.29
C CYS A 123 5.38 -0.36 13.01
N PRO A 124 5.74 0.87 12.61
CA PRO A 124 5.23 1.50 11.39
C PRO A 124 5.39 0.67 10.11
N GLY A 125 6.48 -0.11 10.02
CA GLY A 125 6.75 -1.01 8.90
C GLY A 125 6.06 -2.37 8.97
N CYS A 126 5.39 -2.66 10.09
CA CYS A 126 4.69 -3.92 10.38
C CYS A 126 3.25 -3.88 9.85
N LYS A 127 2.64 -5.06 9.73
CA LYS A 127 1.22 -5.23 9.49
C LYS A 127 0.49 -5.31 10.84
N ASN A 128 -0.26 -4.26 11.13
CA ASN A 128 -1.12 -4.16 12.32
C ASN A 128 -2.52 -4.75 12.06
#